data_AF-A0A7Y7UJU5-F1
#
_entry.id   AF-A0A7Y7UJU5-F1
#
_cell.length_a   1.000
_cell.length_b   1.000
_cell.length_c   1.000
_cell.angle_alpha   90.00
_cell.angle_beta   90.00
_cell.angle_gamma   90.00
#
_symmetry.space_group_name_H-M   'P 1'
#
loop_
_entity.id
_entity.type
_entity.pdbx_description
1 polymer ?
#
loop_
_entity_poly.entity_id
_entity_poly.type
_entity_poly.pdbx_seq_one_letter_code
_entity_poly.pdbx_strand_id
1 'polypeptide(L)'
;MFFGKKEENKVNNNNLLLGVIIVMAIVIAVMGFFLGKMSSGGGESKVKYDKLSIQVIKDSRDSTFDPEVIINELKLLPSISGAEIVVKDFSDSGVKEYLLENNIKALPAFIFSTNNFDVSLDPVQAGQPKINGFLQAIKSGEYMLEVGATYDPFVERSERGFRMITKEQLETLKKDVYVKGDEKAKIMWFEYSELECPYCARHFKSNTSKEVLEKYPSDVNLVFQHFPLYFHNNAETAAQALECMGAQKGSKGFYELIEKSFTDAEVKADGNINTSLSSSKTYLIEQAVKLGADKSKMEKCLDDKVYAAKVASQMKNGTDMFSVTGTPGNVLINTETLEYDVISGAFPTSAFVDLVERLK
;
A
#
# COMPACT_ATOMS: atom_id res chain seq x y z
N MET A 1 -29.13 -8.62 29.40
CA MET A 1 -28.93 -9.83 28.59
C MET A 1 -29.21 -9.47 27.13
N PHE A 2 -28.22 -8.92 26.43
CA PHE A 2 -28.22 -8.76 24.97
C PHE A 2 -26.76 -8.76 24.53
N PHE A 3 -26.40 -9.78 23.74
CA PHE A 3 -25.04 -10.05 23.29
C PHE A 3 -24.60 -9.04 22.22
N GLY A 4 -23.43 -8.44 22.42
CA GLY A 4 -22.74 -7.64 21.40
C GLY A 4 -22.16 -8.54 20.33
N LYS A 5 -22.49 -8.26 19.06
CA LYS A 5 -21.75 -8.74 17.91
C LYS A 5 -20.55 -7.82 17.70
N LYS A 6 -19.34 -8.35 17.87
CA LYS A 6 -18.11 -7.80 17.28
C LYS A 6 -18.24 -7.97 15.76
N GLU A 7 -18.27 -6.88 15.02
CA GLU A 7 -18.00 -6.90 13.59
C GLU A 7 -16.49 -6.86 13.38
N GLU A 8 -15.97 -7.87 12.70
CA GLU A 8 -14.57 -8.01 12.33
C GLU A 8 -14.21 -7.01 11.22
N ASN A 9 -13.11 -6.29 11.43
CA ASN A 9 -12.50 -5.37 10.49
C ASN A 9 -12.10 -6.12 9.20
N LYS A 10 -12.82 -5.89 8.10
CA LYS A 10 -12.39 -6.28 6.76
C LYS A 10 -11.31 -5.31 6.26
N VAL A 11 -10.06 -5.70 6.44
CA VAL A 11 -8.93 -5.16 5.65
C VAL A 11 -9.17 -5.52 4.19
N ASN A 12 -8.86 -4.59 3.29
CA ASN A 12 -9.13 -4.72 1.86
C ASN A 12 -8.27 -5.84 1.26
N ASN A 13 -8.89 -7.01 1.17
CA ASN A 13 -8.22 -8.27 0.96
C ASN A 13 -7.71 -8.48 -0.47
N ASN A 14 -7.91 -7.64 -1.50
CA ASN A 14 -7.79 -8.13 -2.89
C ASN A 14 -6.41 -8.68 -3.34
N ASN A 15 -5.28 -8.20 -2.82
CA ASN A 15 -3.95 -8.80 -3.13
C ASN A 15 -3.60 -9.97 -2.19
N LEU A 16 -4.03 -9.88 -0.93
CA LEU A 16 -4.01 -11.01 0.01
C LEU A 16 -4.90 -12.14 -0.51
N LEU A 17 -6.03 -11.81 -1.13
CA LEU A 17 -6.99 -12.71 -1.75
C LEU A 17 -6.31 -13.38 -2.93
N LEU A 18 -5.52 -12.72 -3.78
CA LEU A 18 -4.89 -13.43 -4.91
C LEU A 18 -3.85 -14.46 -4.45
N GLY A 19 -2.97 -14.11 -3.51
CA GLY A 19 -1.96 -15.03 -2.95
C GLY A 19 -2.59 -16.15 -2.11
N VAL A 20 -3.53 -15.79 -1.23
CA VAL A 20 -4.34 -16.74 -0.46
C VAL A 20 -5.28 -17.52 -1.38
N ILE A 21 -5.74 -17.02 -2.53
CA ILE A 21 -6.54 -17.76 -3.52
C ILE A 21 -5.67 -18.73 -4.31
N ILE A 22 -4.42 -18.41 -4.63
CA ILE A 22 -3.52 -19.36 -5.30
C ILE A 22 -3.22 -20.52 -4.35
N VAL A 23 -2.85 -20.23 -3.11
CA VAL A 23 -2.62 -21.25 -2.09
C VAL A 23 -3.94 -21.95 -1.70
N MET A 24 -5.06 -21.23 -1.54
CA MET A 24 -6.38 -21.82 -1.30
C MET A 24 -6.93 -22.60 -2.49
N ALA A 25 -6.60 -22.26 -3.74
CA ALA A 25 -7.03 -23.03 -4.91
C ALA A 25 -6.29 -24.37 -4.98
N ILE A 26 -5.02 -24.38 -4.58
CA ILE A 26 -4.26 -25.61 -4.33
C ILE A 26 -4.90 -26.38 -3.16
N VAL A 27 -5.27 -25.71 -2.06
CA VAL A 27 -5.89 -26.32 -0.86
C VAL A 27 -7.32 -26.86 -1.08
N ILE A 28 -8.18 -26.17 -1.83
CA ILE A 28 -9.55 -26.62 -2.16
C ILE A 28 -9.50 -27.90 -3.02
N ALA A 29 -8.49 -28.03 -3.88
CA ALA A 29 -8.25 -29.26 -4.63
C ALA A 29 -7.78 -30.42 -3.74
N VAL A 30 -6.95 -30.15 -2.72
CA VAL A 30 -6.45 -31.15 -1.76
C VAL A 30 -7.55 -31.60 -0.77
N MET A 31 -8.31 -30.67 -0.19
CA MET A 31 -9.38 -30.98 0.78
C MET A 31 -10.58 -31.70 0.15
N GLY A 32 -10.92 -31.39 -1.11
CA GLY A 32 -11.97 -32.10 -1.85
C GLY A 32 -11.62 -33.57 -2.16
N PHE A 33 -10.33 -33.91 -2.20
CA PHE A 33 -9.86 -35.27 -2.46
C PHE A 33 -9.93 -36.17 -1.21
N PHE A 34 -9.64 -35.63 -0.02
CA PHE A 34 -9.65 -36.41 1.23
C PHE A 34 -11.05 -36.77 1.73
N LEU A 35 -12.09 -36.02 1.37
CA LEU A 35 -13.48 -36.38 1.65
C LEU A 35 -14.06 -37.45 0.69
N GLY A 36 -13.32 -37.83 -0.36
CA GLY A 36 -13.79 -38.72 -1.43
C GLY A 36 -13.20 -40.14 -1.48
N LYS A 37 -12.14 -40.46 -0.74
CA LYS A 37 -11.54 -41.80 -0.75
C LYS A 37 -11.02 -42.25 0.62
N MET A 38 -11.89 -42.88 1.40
CA MET A 38 -11.49 -44.03 2.22
C MET A 38 -11.72 -45.30 1.41
N SER A 39 -10.72 -45.74 0.63
CA SER A 39 -10.47 -47.16 0.32
C SER A 39 -9.33 -47.32 -0.70
N SER A 40 -8.60 -48.42 -0.53
CA SER A 40 -7.61 -49.07 -1.40
C SER A 40 -6.18 -48.53 -1.37
N GLY A 41 -5.32 -49.30 -0.70
CA GLY A 41 -3.87 -49.19 -0.74
C GLY A 41 -3.26 -49.64 -2.06
N GLY A 42 -1.97 -49.32 -2.22
CA GLY A 42 -1.12 -49.88 -3.27
C GLY A 42 -0.04 -48.92 -3.76
N GLY A 43 1.22 -49.20 -3.40
CA GLY A 43 2.42 -48.84 -4.16
C GLY A 43 3.12 -47.54 -3.75
N GLU A 44 4.07 -47.63 -2.82
CA GLU A 44 5.15 -46.64 -2.70
C GLU A 44 6.07 -46.73 -3.92
N SER A 45 5.77 -45.94 -4.95
CA SER A 45 6.69 -45.60 -6.02
C SER A 45 7.70 -44.59 -5.47
N LYS A 46 8.85 -45.06 -4.96
CA LYS A 46 9.99 -44.20 -4.59
C LYS A 46 10.67 -43.69 -5.86
N VAL A 47 10.15 -42.62 -6.44
CA VAL A 47 10.88 -41.87 -7.46
C VAL A 47 11.97 -41.07 -6.76
N LYS A 48 13.22 -41.28 -7.20
CA LYS A 48 14.41 -40.66 -6.64
C LYS A 48 14.65 -39.34 -7.38
N TYR A 49 14.06 -38.26 -6.90
CA TYR A 49 14.39 -36.91 -7.38
C TYR A 49 15.71 -36.47 -6.77
N ASP A 50 16.45 -35.62 -7.48
CA ASP A 50 17.45 -34.78 -6.82
C ASP A 50 16.75 -34.06 -5.65
N LYS A 51 17.42 -33.97 -4.51
CA LYS A 51 16.82 -33.53 -3.25
C LYS A 51 16.28 -32.10 -3.41
N LEU A 52 14.96 -31.97 -3.65
CA LEU A 52 14.29 -30.68 -3.71
C LEU A 52 14.50 -29.97 -2.37
N SER A 53 14.98 -28.74 -2.42
CA SER A 53 15.12 -27.88 -1.24
C SER A 53 14.30 -26.62 -1.43
N ILE A 54 13.65 -26.21 -0.34
CA ILE A 54 12.83 -25.01 -0.29
C ILE A 54 13.40 -24.15 0.84
N GLN A 55 13.99 -23.02 0.48
CA GLN A 55 14.38 -22.01 1.44
C GLN A 55 13.19 -21.11 1.73
N VAL A 56 12.83 -20.96 3.01
CA VAL A 56 11.79 -20.04 3.45
C VAL A 56 12.47 -18.91 4.18
N ILE A 57 12.49 -17.73 3.57
CA ILE A 57 13.06 -16.53 4.18
C ILE A 57 11.92 -15.77 4.86
N LYS A 58 12.06 -15.50 6.16
CA LYS A 58 11.12 -14.71 6.95
C LYS A 58 11.84 -13.56 7.63
N ASP A 59 11.09 -12.67 8.28
CA ASP A 59 11.63 -11.69 9.21
C ASP A 59 10.91 -11.85 10.55
N SER A 60 11.63 -12.15 11.63
CA SER A 60 11.03 -12.30 12.96
C SER A 60 10.35 -11.03 13.50
N ARG A 61 10.64 -9.87 12.89
CA ARG A 61 9.96 -8.61 13.20
C ARG A 61 8.54 -8.55 12.61
N ASP A 62 8.22 -9.37 11.62
CA ASP A 62 6.88 -9.47 11.06
C ASP A 62 6.01 -10.44 11.87
N SER A 63 5.12 -9.90 12.69
CA SER A 63 4.14 -10.69 13.44
C SER A 63 2.83 -10.93 12.67
N THR A 64 2.69 -10.39 11.46
CA THR A 64 1.44 -10.45 10.69
C THR A 64 1.30 -11.72 9.88
N PHE A 65 2.41 -12.45 9.69
CA PHE A 65 2.45 -13.65 8.88
C PHE A 65 3.26 -14.77 9.52
N ASP A 66 2.65 -15.95 9.63
CA ASP A 66 3.34 -17.18 10.07
C ASP A 66 3.64 -18.07 8.84
N PRO A 67 4.92 -18.21 8.42
CA PRO A 67 5.29 -19.04 7.28
C PRO A 67 4.95 -20.52 7.46
N GLU A 68 4.75 -21.01 8.69
CA GLU A 68 4.38 -22.40 8.94
C GLU A 68 3.04 -22.78 8.33
N VAL A 69 2.11 -21.83 8.16
CA VAL A 69 0.82 -22.08 7.50
C VAL A 69 1.04 -22.58 6.07
N ILE A 70 1.83 -21.86 5.28
CA ILE A 70 2.15 -22.23 3.89
C ILE A 70 3.05 -23.46 3.85
N ILE A 71 4.05 -23.57 4.75
CA ILE A 71 4.92 -24.74 4.83
C ILE A 71 4.09 -26.02 5.01
N ASN A 72 3.11 -26.00 5.91
CA ASN A 72 2.26 -27.15 6.17
C ASN A 72 1.39 -27.50 4.97
N GLU A 73 0.87 -26.51 4.24
CA GLU A 73 0.10 -26.73 3.02
C GLU A 73 0.97 -27.29 1.88
N LEU A 74 2.18 -26.77 1.70
CA LEU A 74 3.14 -27.28 0.73
C LEU A 74 3.49 -28.75 0.99
N LYS A 75 3.65 -29.14 2.26
CA LYS A 75 3.94 -30.54 2.65
C LYS A 75 2.80 -31.53 2.34
N LEU A 76 1.57 -31.06 2.11
CA LEU A 76 0.47 -31.92 1.69
C LEU A 76 0.60 -32.38 0.23
N LEU A 77 1.42 -31.70 -0.57
CA LEU A 77 1.66 -32.08 -1.96
C LEU A 77 2.65 -33.27 -2.00
N PRO A 78 2.29 -34.40 -2.62
CA PRO A 78 3.21 -35.53 -2.79
C PRO A 78 4.58 -35.14 -3.34
N SER A 79 4.63 -34.22 -4.29
CA SER A 79 5.87 -33.72 -4.91
C SER A 79 6.81 -32.97 -3.95
N ILE A 80 6.28 -32.41 -2.85
CA ILE A 80 7.01 -31.57 -1.90
C ILE A 80 7.14 -32.23 -0.52
N SER A 81 6.33 -33.25 -0.21
CA SER A 81 6.31 -33.93 1.09
C SER A 81 7.69 -34.39 1.60
N GLY A 82 8.62 -34.72 0.69
CA GLY A 82 10.00 -35.10 0.99
C GLY A 82 11.06 -34.00 0.80
N ALA A 83 10.67 -32.78 0.48
CA ALA A 83 11.58 -31.66 0.27
C ALA A 83 12.26 -31.24 1.57
N GLU A 84 13.54 -30.85 1.49
CA GLU A 84 14.24 -30.23 2.60
C GLU A 84 13.81 -28.77 2.73
N ILE A 85 13.22 -28.41 3.87
CA ILE A 85 12.81 -27.04 4.14
C ILE A 85 13.82 -26.39 5.08
N VAL A 86 14.43 -25.30 4.62
CA VAL A 86 15.39 -24.51 5.39
C VAL A 86 14.78 -23.14 5.65
N VAL A 87 14.44 -22.86 6.90
CA VAL A 87 13.95 -21.54 7.31
C VAL A 87 15.13 -20.65 7.65
N LYS A 88 15.19 -19.48 7.05
CA LYS A 88 16.17 -18.41 7.35
C LYS A 88 15.46 -17.16 7.81
N ASP A 89 16.10 -16.42 8.70
CA ASP A 89 15.65 -15.09 9.10
C ASP A 89 16.37 -14.00 8.30
N PHE A 90 15.70 -12.86 8.10
CA PHE A 90 16.28 -11.66 7.53
C PHE A 90 17.53 -11.20 8.30
N SER A 91 17.60 -11.45 9.61
CA SER A 91 18.79 -11.16 10.42
C SER A 91 19.97 -12.09 10.19
N ASP A 92 19.78 -13.22 9.48
CA ASP A 92 20.85 -14.17 9.24
C ASP A 92 21.89 -13.62 8.24
N SER A 93 23.15 -13.96 8.47
CA SER A 93 24.27 -13.51 7.62
C SER A 93 24.05 -13.88 6.15
N GLY A 94 24.19 -12.90 5.25
CA GLY A 94 24.08 -13.09 3.80
C GLY A 94 22.65 -13.11 3.25
N VAL A 95 21.61 -13.13 4.09
CA VAL A 95 20.21 -13.12 3.61
C VAL A 95 19.85 -11.78 2.98
N LYS A 96 20.28 -10.67 3.58
CA LYS A 96 20.01 -9.33 3.06
C LYS A 96 20.60 -9.15 1.65
N GLU A 97 21.86 -9.52 1.47
CA GLU A 97 22.56 -9.45 0.18
C GLU A 97 21.86 -10.34 -0.86
N TYR A 98 21.51 -11.57 -0.48
CA TYR A 98 20.79 -12.51 -1.34
C TYR A 98 19.45 -11.96 -1.83
N LEU A 99 18.65 -11.34 -0.94
CA LEU A 99 17.36 -10.74 -1.30
C LEU A 99 17.55 -9.58 -2.28
N LEU A 100 18.55 -8.72 -2.05
CA LEU A 100 18.87 -7.59 -2.94
C LEU A 100 19.31 -8.06 -4.33
N GLU A 101 20.20 -9.06 -4.40
CA GLU A 101 20.68 -9.64 -5.65
C GLU A 101 19.53 -10.20 -6.48
N ASN A 102 18.59 -10.88 -5.83
CA ASN A 102 17.42 -11.48 -6.46
C ASN A 102 16.23 -10.53 -6.63
N ASN A 103 16.35 -9.27 -6.22
CA ASN A 103 15.28 -8.26 -6.27
C ASN A 103 14.00 -8.70 -5.52
N ILE A 104 14.17 -9.42 -4.41
CA ILE A 104 13.09 -9.83 -3.51
C ILE A 104 12.90 -8.73 -2.47
N LYS A 105 11.77 -8.04 -2.53
CA LYS A 105 11.50 -6.84 -1.71
C LYS A 105 10.52 -7.06 -0.56
N ALA A 106 9.84 -8.21 -0.55
CA ALA A 106 8.86 -8.53 0.47
C ALA A 106 9.06 -9.95 1.00
N LEU A 107 8.73 -10.13 2.27
CA LEU A 107 8.78 -11.41 2.98
C LEU A 107 7.38 -11.81 3.48
N PRO A 108 7.14 -13.12 3.67
CA PRO A 108 8.10 -14.22 3.47
C PRO A 108 8.33 -14.57 1.99
N ALA A 109 9.50 -15.13 1.69
CA ALA A 109 9.85 -15.62 0.37
C ALA A 109 10.09 -17.13 0.39
N PHE A 110 9.48 -17.85 -0.55
CA PHE A 110 9.59 -19.30 -0.71
C PHE A 110 10.41 -19.60 -1.96
N ILE A 111 11.66 -20.01 -1.77
CA ILE A 111 12.62 -20.23 -2.85
C ILE A 111 12.88 -21.72 -3.04
N PHE A 112 12.50 -22.23 -4.20
CA PHE A 112 12.72 -23.58 -4.66
C PHE A 112 14.06 -23.66 -5.40
N SER A 113 14.86 -24.67 -5.08
CA SER A 113 16.14 -24.91 -5.78
C SER A 113 15.98 -25.28 -7.26
N THR A 114 14.80 -25.76 -7.65
CA THR A 114 14.46 -26.11 -9.04
C THR A 114 12.94 -26.09 -9.25
N ASN A 115 12.50 -25.81 -10.48
CA ASN A 115 11.11 -26.04 -10.91
C ASN A 115 10.91 -27.39 -11.64
N ASN A 116 12.00 -28.15 -11.84
CA ASN A 116 11.99 -29.43 -12.52
C ASN A 116 11.90 -30.58 -11.52
N PHE A 117 10.69 -30.81 -11.03
CA PHE A 117 10.33 -31.94 -10.17
C PHE A 117 8.97 -32.49 -10.58
N ASP A 118 8.70 -33.75 -10.24
CA ASP A 118 7.49 -34.42 -10.68
C ASP A 118 6.29 -34.04 -9.81
N VAL A 119 5.30 -33.48 -10.48
CA VAL A 119 4.03 -33.01 -9.92
C VAL A 119 2.84 -33.87 -10.38
N SER A 120 3.09 -35.04 -10.98
CA SER A 120 2.06 -35.90 -11.55
C SER A 120 1.07 -36.43 -10.52
N LEU A 121 1.55 -36.67 -9.30
CA LEU A 121 0.73 -37.16 -8.17
C LEU A 121 0.07 -36.03 -7.38
N ASP A 122 0.39 -34.77 -7.65
CA ASP A 122 -0.19 -33.66 -6.92
C ASP A 122 -1.68 -33.48 -7.26
N PRO A 123 -2.58 -33.35 -6.28
CA PRO A 123 -4.00 -33.13 -6.55
C PRO A 123 -4.22 -31.70 -7.06
N VAL A 124 -4.74 -31.55 -8.29
CA VAL A 124 -5.11 -30.24 -8.87
C VAL A 124 -6.34 -30.41 -9.76
N GLN A 125 -7.25 -29.42 -9.75
CA GLN A 125 -8.44 -29.44 -10.60
C GLN A 125 -8.07 -29.48 -12.10
N ALA A 126 -8.88 -30.14 -12.92
CA ALA A 126 -8.64 -30.22 -14.35
C ALA A 126 -8.53 -28.82 -14.98
N GLY A 127 -7.44 -28.59 -15.72
CA GLY A 127 -7.16 -27.31 -16.37
C GLY A 127 -6.47 -26.25 -15.50
N GLN A 128 -6.20 -26.53 -14.22
CA GLN A 128 -5.40 -25.66 -13.36
C GLN A 128 -3.91 -26.04 -13.44
N PRO A 129 -2.99 -25.05 -13.41
CA PRO A 129 -1.56 -25.32 -13.37
C PRO A 129 -1.16 -26.00 -12.05
N LYS A 130 -0.12 -26.84 -12.12
CA LYS A 130 0.54 -27.46 -10.95
C LYS A 130 1.48 -26.47 -10.29
N ILE A 131 1.97 -26.78 -9.09
CA ILE A 131 2.81 -25.87 -8.30
C ILE A 131 4.04 -25.34 -9.05
N ASN A 132 4.70 -26.18 -9.84
CA ASN A 132 5.85 -25.78 -10.66
C ASN A 132 5.51 -24.72 -11.72
N GLY A 133 4.25 -24.61 -12.14
CA GLY A 133 3.76 -23.56 -13.05
C GLY A 133 3.59 -22.19 -12.38
N PHE A 134 3.61 -22.12 -11.05
CA PHE A 134 3.57 -20.86 -10.29
C PHE A 134 4.97 -20.37 -9.86
N LEU A 135 6.00 -21.17 -10.14
CA LEU A 135 7.38 -20.86 -9.78
C LEU A 135 8.02 -19.93 -10.81
N GLN A 136 8.53 -18.79 -10.35
CA GLN A 136 9.18 -17.78 -11.19
C GLN A 136 10.69 -17.82 -11.00
N ALA A 137 11.44 -17.90 -12.10
CA ALA A 137 12.90 -17.87 -12.02
C ALA A 137 13.40 -16.54 -11.43
N ILE A 138 14.32 -16.61 -10.47
CA ILE A 138 15.03 -15.46 -9.91
C ILE A 138 16.46 -15.39 -10.44
N LYS A 139 17.18 -14.29 -10.16
CA LYS A 139 18.50 -14.03 -10.78
C LYS A 139 19.55 -15.09 -10.44
N SER A 140 19.45 -15.74 -9.28
CA SER A 140 20.33 -16.83 -8.87
C SER A 140 20.15 -18.12 -9.70
N GLY A 141 19.08 -18.22 -10.51
CA GLY A 141 18.68 -19.44 -11.22
C GLY A 141 17.78 -20.37 -10.40
N GLU A 142 17.48 -20.00 -9.15
CA GLU A 142 16.45 -20.63 -8.33
C GLU A 142 15.06 -20.12 -8.72
N TYR A 143 14.01 -20.58 -8.03
CA TYR A 143 12.64 -20.24 -8.36
C TYR A 143 11.84 -19.79 -7.15
N MET A 144 11.18 -18.64 -7.25
CA MET A 144 10.34 -18.09 -6.18
C MET A 144 8.87 -18.44 -6.40
N LEU A 145 8.19 -18.82 -5.31
CA LEU A 145 6.74 -18.91 -5.24
C LEU A 145 6.19 -17.59 -4.67
N GLU A 146 5.36 -16.91 -5.45
CA GLU A 146 4.67 -15.68 -5.02
C GLU A 146 3.51 -16.01 -4.07
N VAL A 147 3.66 -15.65 -2.80
CA VAL A 147 2.67 -15.94 -1.74
C VAL A 147 1.89 -14.70 -1.28
N GLY A 148 2.01 -13.58 -2.01
CA GLY A 148 1.36 -12.32 -1.64
C GLY A 148 2.03 -11.63 -0.45
N ALA A 149 3.35 -11.79 -0.30
CA ALA A 149 4.15 -11.12 0.70
C ALA A 149 4.05 -9.58 0.57
N THR A 150 3.75 -8.90 1.67
CA THR A 150 3.63 -7.43 1.71
C THR A 150 4.60 -6.76 2.68
N TYR A 151 5.28 -7.54 3.52
CA TYR A 151 6.18 -7.02 4.54
C TYR A 151 7.54 -6.70 3.93
N ASP A 152 7.92 -5.42 3.88
CA ASP A 152 9.24 -4.97 3.46
C ASP A 152 10.24 -5.03 4.63
N PRO A 153 11.23 -5.93 4.60
CA PRO A 153 12.22 -6.06 5.68
C PRO A 153 13.32 -5.00 5.65
N PHE A 154 13.44 -4.23 4.55
CA PHE A 154 14.46 -3.20 4.39
C PHE A 154 14.06 -1.86 5.04
N VAL A 155 12.79 -1.72 5.43
CA VAL A 155 12.31 -0.57 6.19
C VAL A 155 12.73 -0.72 7.65
N GLU A 156 13.39 0.31 8.19
CA GLU A 156 13.74 0.38 9.61
C GLU A 156 12.48 0.45 10.47
N ARG A 157 12.50 -0.21 11.64
CA ARG A 157 11.36 -0.26 12.56
C ARG A 157 11.76 0.06 13.98
N SER A 158 10.86 0.72 14.70
CA SER A 158 11.01 0.94 16.14
C SER A 158 10.78 -0.34 16.93
N GLU A 159 11.07 -0.31 18.23
CA GLU A 159 10.73 -1.39 19.17
C GLU A 159 9.22 -1.65 19.25
N ARG A 160 8.39 -0.65 18.89
CA ARG A 160 6.93 -0.77 18.80
C ARG A 160 6.47 -1.40 17.48
N GLY A 161 7.39 -1.72 16.57
CA GLY A 161 7.11 -2.33 15.26
C GLY A 161 6.70 -1.33 14.16
N PHE A 162 6.65 -0.03 14.46
CA PHE A 162 6.34 1.00 13.48
C PHE A 162 7.46 1.17 12.47
N ARG A 163 7.11 1.52 11.24
CA ARG A 163 8.10 1.93 10.24
C ARG A 163 8.71 3.26 10.67
N MET A 164 9.97 3.47 10.34
CA MET A 164 10.73 4.66 10.74
C MET A 164 11.15 5.47 9.52
N ILE A 165 10.97 6.79 9.60
CA ILE A 165 11.67 7.72 8.70
C ILE A 165 12.94 8.24 9.37
N THR A 166 13.84 8.79 8.57
CA THR A 166 14.97 9.57 9.06
C THR A 166 14.55 11.02 9.32
N LYS A 167 15.34 11.75 10.13
CA LYS A 167 15.16 13.19 10.31
C LYS A 167 15.28 13.96 8.99
N GLU A 168 16.19 13.55 8.11
CA GLU A 168 16.39 14.16 6.80
C GLU A 168 15.16 13.99 5.89
N GLN A 169 14.55 12.80 5.91
CA GLN A 169 13.28 12.56 5.21
C GLN A 169 12.17 13.46 5.77
N LEU A 170 12.07 13.59 7.10
CA LEU A 170 11.07 14.48 7.72
C LEU A 170 11.26 15.94 7.29
N GLU A 171 12.48 16.47 7.36
CA GLU A 171 12.78 17.84 6.93
C GLU A 171 12.51 18.04 5.43
N THR A 172 12.80 17.04 4.60
CA THR A 172 12.45 17.04 3.18
C THR A 172 10.93 17.14 2.96
N LEU A 173 10.13 16.40 3.74
CA LEU A 173 8.67 16.40 3.64
C LEU A 173 8.03 17.69 4.16
N LYS A 174 8.66 18.37 5.12
CA LYS A 174 8.19 19.64 5.71
C LYS A 174 8.53 20.87 4.88
N LYS A 175 9.36 20.73 3.85
CA LYS A 175 9.81 21.87 3.05
C LYS A 175 8.68 22.46 2.20
N ASP A 176 8.46 23.77 2.34
CA ASP A 176 7.51 24.57 1.55
C ASP A 176 6.07 24.02 1.53
N VAL A 177 5.62 23.34 2.60
CA VAL A 177 4.27 22.75 2.67
C VAL A 177 3.22 23.72 3.18
N TYR A 178 1.96 23.45 2.83
CA TYR A 178 0.80 24.13 3.41
C TYR A 178 0.16 23.24 4.46
N VAL A 179 0.11 23.71 5.70
CA VAL A 179 -0.44 22.97 6.84
C VAL A 179 -1.88 23.40 7.12
N LYS A 180 -2.77 22.44 7.38
CA LYS A 180 -4.11 22.65 7.95
C LYS A 180 -4.15 22.08 9.36
N GLY A 181 -4.49 22.90 10.35
CA GLY A 181 -4.43 22.56 11.78
C GLY A 181 -3.26 23.22 12.49
N ASP A 182 -2.86 22.70 13.65
CA ASP A 182 -1.73 23.23 14.43
C ASP A 182 -0.39 22.85 13.80
N GLU A 183 0.43 23.85 13.43
CA GLU A 183 1.78 23.65 12.89
C GLU A 183 2.73 22.94 13.89
N LYS A 184 2.39 22.94 15.19
CA LYS A 184 3.14 22.28 16.25
C LYS A 184 2.62 20.89 16.59
N ALA A 185 1.59 20.40 15.88
CA ALA A 185 1.08 19.06 16.08
C ALA A 185 2.18 18.01 15.94
N LYS A 186 2.19 17.05 16.88
CA LYS A 186 3.21 16.00 16.93
C LYS A 186 3.07 15.01 15.79
N ILE A 187 1.84 14.73 15.35
CA ILE A 187 1.54 13.83 14.26
C ILE A 187 1.21 14.66 13.03
N MET A 188 2.02 14.50 11.99
CA MET A 188 1.74 15.07 10.68
C MET A 188 1.10 14.01 9.79
N TRP A 189 -0.11 14.28 9.32
CA TRP A 189 -0.78 13.47 8.30
C TRP A 189 -0.49 14.05 6.93
N PHE A 190 0.35 13.36 6.16
CA PHE A 190 0.58 13.62 4.75
C PHE A 190 -0.43 12.85 3.89
N GLU A 191 -1.38 13.57 3.28
CA GLU A 191 -2.35 13.01 2.34
C GLU A 191 -1.82 13.20 0.91
N TYR A 192 -1.29 12.12 0.31
CA TYR A 192 -0.91 12.04 -1.09
C TYR A 192 -2.16 11.89 -1.95
N SER A 193 -2.50 12.96 -2.66
CA SER A 193 -3.83 13.12 -3.25
C SER A 193 -3.76 14.02 -4.48
N GLU A 194 -4.86 14.11 -5.22
CA GLU A 194 -4.99 14.92 -6.41
C GLU A 194 -6.46 15.20 -6.75
N LEU A 195 -6.71 16.35 -7.40
CA LEU A 195 -8.06 16.89 -7.56
C LEU A 195 -8.92 16.16 -8.59
N GLU A 196 -8.35 15.41 -9.52
CA GLU A 196 -9.11 14.63 -10.51
C GLU A 196 -9.46 13.23 -10.00
N CYS A 197 -8.91 12.79 -8.86
CA CYS A 197 -9.22 11.46 -8.33
C CYS A 197 -10.61 11.40 -7.66
N PRO A 198 -11.52 10.53 -8.13
CA PRO A 198 -12.86 10.39 -7.54
C PRO A 198 -12.82 9.79 -6.12
N TYR A 199 -11.80 8.98 -5.79
CA TYR A 199 -11.61 8.45 -4.43
C TYR A 199 -11.10 9.52 -3.46
N CYS A 200 -10.28 10.47 -3.93
CA CYS A 200 -9.86 11.61 -3.11
C CYS A 200 -11.06 12.52 -2.81
N ALA A 201 -11.88 12.82 -3.81
CA ALA A 201 -13.12 13.56 -3.60
C ALA A 201 -14.08 12.83 -2.63
N ARG A 202 -14.15 11.50 -2.70
CA ARG A 202 -14.92 10.68 -1.74
C ARG A 202 -14.37 10.79 -0.32
N HIS A 203 -13.05 10.73 -0.17
CA HIS A 203 -12.38 10.86 1.12
C HIS A 203 -12.59 12.23 1.76
N PHE A 204 -12.56 13.29 0.96
CA PHE A 204 -12.95 14.63 1.39
C PHE A 204 -14.41 14.66 1.84
N LYS A 205 -15.34 14.19 1.01
CA LYS A 205 -16.78 14.21 1.28
C LYS A 205 -17.21 13.31 2.46
N SER A 206 -16.40 12.32 2.85
CA SER A 206 -16.64 11.51 4.05
C SER A 206 -16.30 12.22 5.36
N ASN A 207 -15.76 13.45 5.31
CA ASN A 207 -15.30 14.24 6.46
C ASN A 207 -14.22 13.56 7.31
N THR A 208 -13.56 12.51 6.80
CA THR A 208 -12.57 11.75 7.59
C THR A 208 -11.48 12.65 8.16
N SER A 209 -10.86 13.47 7.31
CA SER A 209 -9.79 14.39 7.75
C SER A 209 -10.29 15.48 8.69
N LYS A 210 -11.49 16.01 8.44
CA LYS A 210 -12.11 17.00 9.32
C LYS A 210 -12.36 16.44 10.73
N GLU A 211 -12.98 15.27 10.83
CA GLU A 211 -13.30 14.64 12.11
C GLU A 211 -12.04 14.28 12.91
N VAL A 212 -10.97 13.82 12.24
CA VAL A 212 -9.68 13.56 12.90
C VAL A 212 -9.06 14.85 13.44
N LEU A 213 -9.02 15.92 12.66
CA LEU A 213 -8.46 17.21 13.09
C LEU A 213 -9.28 17.84 14.23
N GLU A 214 -10.61 17.70 14.21
CA GLU A 214 -11.48 18.18 15.30
C GLU A 214 -11.29 17.36 16.59
N LYS A 215 -11.05 16.05 16.46
CA LYS A 215 -10.79 15.18 17.62
C LYS A 215 -9.40 15.38 18.21
N TYR A 216 -8.42 15.76 17.41
CA TYR A 216 -7.01 15.89 17.78
C TYR A 216 -6.40 17.25 17.41
N PRO A 217 -7.00 18.38 17.85
CA PRO A 217 -6.69 19.71 17.32
C PRO A 217 -5.25 20.18 17.60
N SER A 218 -4.61 19.66 18.66
CA SER A 218 -3.22 19.94 19.02
C SER A 218 -2.25 18.82 18.67
N ASP A 219 -2.75 17.62 18.34
CA ASP A 219 -1.92 16.43 18.16
C ASP A 219 -1.74 16.06 16.69
N VAL A 220 -2.70 16.40 15.82
CA VAL A 220 -2.68 16.06 14.39
C VAL A 220 -2.82 17.31 13.55
N ASN A 221 -1.97 17.45 12.54
CA ASN A 221 -2.18 18.36 11.43
C ASN A 221 -2.23 17.61 10.10
N LEU A 222 -2.74 18.29 9.06
CA LEU A 222 -2.88 17.75 7.72
C LEU A 222 -1.98 18.53 6.76
N VAL A 223 -1.28 17.79 5.90
CA VAL A 223 -0.49 18.29 4.78
C VAL A 223 -0.92 17.54 3.53
N PHE A 224 -1.51 18.26 2.58
CA PHE A 224 -1.80 17.73 1.25
C PHE A 224 -0.49 17.65 0.43
N GLN A 225 -0.18 16.49 -0.13
CA GLN A 225 0.95 16.25 -1.01
C GLN A 225 0.45 15.85 -2.39
N HIS A 226 0.99 16.46 -3.44
CA HIS A 226 0.54 16.18 -4.80
C HIS A 226 1.01 14.80 -5.27
N PHE A 227 0.06 14.00 -5.78
CA PHE A 227 0.34 12.71 -6.40
C PHE A 227 -0.48 12.56 -7.71
N PRO A 228 -0.17 13.37 -8.75
CA PRO A 228 -0.95 13.36 -9.99
C PRO A 228 -0.75 12.05 -10.75
N LEU A 229 -1.82 11.27 -10.92
CA LEU A 229 -1.74 9.99 -11.63
C LEU A 229 -1.69 10.24 -13.15
N TYR A 230 -0.83 9.51 -13.87
CA TYR A 230 -0.56 9.76 -15.29
C TYR A 230 -1.78 9.64 -16.21
N PHE A 231 -2.81 8.92 -15.77
CA PHE A 231 -4.07 8.71 -16.51
C PHE A 231 -5.15 9.76 -16.17
N HIS A 232 -4.85 10.72 -15.30
CA HIS A 232 -5.69 11.86 -14.97
C HIS A 232 -5.11 13.14 -15.63
N ASN A 233 -5.72 13.54 -16.75
CA ASN A 233 -5.18 14.56 -17.64
C ASN A 233 -5.07 15.96 -17.01
N ASN A 234 -5.93 16.27 -16.05
CA ASN A 234 -5.94 17.54 -15.33
C ASN A 234 -5.08 17.52 -14.06
N ALA A 235 -4.75 16.36 -13.51
CA ALA A 235 -4.14 16.22 -12.18
C ALA A 235 -2.87 17.07 -11.98
N GLU A 236 -1.94 17.03 -12.94
CA GLU A 236 -0.70 17.83 -12.89
C GLU A 236 -0.97 19.33 -12.92
N THR A 237 -1.89 19.78 -13.80
CA THR A 237 -2.24 21.21 -13.89
C THR A 237 -2.99 21.67 -12.65
N ALA A 238 -3.83 20.81 -12.08
CA ALA A 238 -4.58 21.07 -10.87
C ALA A 238 -3.68 21.18 -9.63
N ALA A 239 -2.67 20.30 -9.51
CA ALA A 239 -1.64 20.37 -8.47
C ALA A 239 -0.89 21.71 -8.53
N GLN A 240 -0.47 22.12 -9.73
CA GLN A 240 0.19 23.43 -9.92
C GLN A 240 -0.75 24.60 -9.59
N ALA A 241 -2.05 24.50 -9.89
CA ALA A 241 -3.02 25.55 -9.55
C ALA A 241 -3.15 25.72 -8.03
N LEU A 242 -3.14 24.62 -7.28
CA LEU A 242 -3.12 24.66 -5.82
C LEU A 242 -1.85 25.37 -5.31
N GLU A 243 -0.68 25.04 -5.84
CA GLU A 243 0.58 25.71 -5.49
C GLU A 243 0.57 27.20 -5.81
N CYS A 244 0.08 27.59 -6.99
CA CYS A 244 -0.07 29.00 -7.37
C CYS A 244 -1.02 29.74 -6.41
N MET A 245 -2.10 29.09 -5.97
CA MET A 245 -3.04 29.66 -5.00
C MET A 245 -2.38 29.81 -3.62
N GLY A 246 -1.69 28.77 -3.16
CA GLY A 246 -0.95 28.79 -1.89
C GLY A 246 0.14 29.86 -1.86
N ALA A 247 0.83 30.09 -2.98
CA ALA A 247 1.83 31.14 -3.08
C ALA A 247 1.24 32.54 -2.94
N GLN A 248 0.01 32.75 -3.40
CA GLN A 248 -0.67 34.04 -3.30
C GLN A 248 -1.40 34.25 -1.97
N LYS A 249 -1.92 33.18 -1.37
CA LYS A 249 -2.92 33.24 -0.28
C LYS A 249 -2.57 32.39 0.93
N GLY A 250 -1.37 31.81 0.96
CA GLY A 250 -0.90 30.92 2.01
C GLY A 250 -1.73 29.64 2.12
N SER A 251 -1.56 28.93 3.23
CA SER A 251 -2.26 27.67 3.49
C SER A 251 -3.77 27.82 3.43
N LYS A 252 -4.31 28.95 3.92
CA LYS A 252 -5.76 29.21 3.87
C LYS A 252 -6.29 29.12 2.43
N GLY A 253 -5.72 29.87 1.50
CA GLY A 253 -6.19 29.85 0.11
C GLY A 253 -5.94 28.53 -0.60
N PHE A 254 -4.83 27.85 -0.29
CA PHE A 254 -4.53 26.51 -0.80
C PHE A 254 -5.65 25.52 -0.44
N TYR A 255 -6.03 25.44 0.84
CA TYR A 255 -7.08 24.52 1.30
C TYR A 255 -8.49 24.95 0.89
N GLU A 256 -8.79 26.26 0.84
CA GLU A 256 -10.08 26.75 0.33
C GLU A 256 -10.29 26.35 -1.15
N LEU A 257 -9.24 26.34 -1.96
CA LEU A 257 -9.34 25.91 -3.36
C LEU A 257 -9.54 24.39 -3.50
N ILE A 258 -8.88 23.58 -2.66
CA ILE A 258 -9.15 22.13 -2.56
C ILE A 258 -10.61 21.90 -2.18
N GLU A 259 -11.08 22.57 -1.13
CA GLU A 259 -12.46 22.46 -0.63
C GLU A 259 -13.47 22.82 -1.70
N LYS A 260 -13.24 23.90 -2.46
CA LYS A 260 -14.07 24.28 -3.60
C LYS A 260 -14.12 23.21 -4.69
N SER A 261 -12.96 22.70 -5.10
CA SER A 261 -12.86 21.69 -6.16
C SER A 261 -13.59 20.38 -5.78
N PHE A 262 -13.36 19.86 -4.58
CA PHE A 262 -14.01 18.61 -4.15
C PHE A 262 -15.48 18.79 -3.76
N THR A 263 -15.88 19.95 -3.23
CA THR A 263 -17.30 20.25 -2.96
C THR A 263 -18.10 20.25 -4.24
N ASP A 264 -17.60 20.94 -5.28
CA ASP A 264 -18.30 21.12 -6.55
C ASP A 264 -18.15 19.90 -7.50
N ALA A 265 -17.38 18.87 -7.10
CA ALA A 265 -17.32 17.60 -7.83
C ALA A 265 -18.71 16.94 -7.87
N GLU A 266 -19.14 16.57 -9.09
CA GLU A 266 -20.46 16.05 -9.39
C GLU A 266 -20.62 14.63 -8.83
N VAL A 267 -21.68 14.38 -8.06
CA VAL A 267 -22.04 13.03 -7.62
C VAL A 267 -23.12 12.50 -8.55
N LYS A 268 -22.77 11.45 -9.31
CA LYS A 268 -23.69 10.79 -10.25
C LYS A 268 -24.70 9.92 -9.49
N ALA A 269 -25.79 9.58 -10.17
CA ALA A 269 -26.88 8.78 -9.60
C ALA A 269 -26.44 7.37 -9.17
N ASP A 270 -25.38 6.83 -9.78
CA ASP A 270 -24.77 5.54 -9.43
C ASP A 270 -23.77 5.63 -8.26
N GLY A 271 -23.61 6.81 -7.66
CA GLY A 271 -22.67 7.07 -6.56
C GLY A 271 -21.23 7.30 -7.00
N ASN A 272 -20.93 7.31 -8.31
CA ASN A 272 -19.63 7.70 -8.81
C ASN A 272 -19.45 9.23 -8.73
N ILE A 273 -18.23 9.67 -8.45
CA ILE A 273 -17.90 11.10 -8.39
C ILE A 273 -17.17 11.47 -9.68
N ASN A 274 -17.62 12.55 -10.32
CA ASN A 274 -16.98 13.14 -11.49
C ASN A 274 -16.34 14.47 -11.11
N THR A 275 -15.02 14.49 -11.23
CA THR A 275 -14.11 15.58 -10.84
C THR A 275 -13.59 16.36 -12.04
N SER A 276 -13.79 15.88 -13.27
CA SER A 276 -13.12 16.41 -14.47
C SER A 276 -13.35 17.91 -14.69
N LEU A 277 -14.57 18.39 -14.42
CA LEU A 277 -14.88 19.82 -14.51
C LEU A 277 -14.21 20.61 -13.37
N SER A 278 -14.34 20.13 -12.13
CA SER A 278 -13.87 20.83 -10.93
C SER A 278 -12.35 20.73 -10.71
N SER A 279 -11.66 19.88 -11.47
CA SER A 279 -10.20 19.80 -11.55
C SER A 279 -9.62 20.52 -12.78
N SER A 280 -10.45 21.05 -13.68
CA SER A 280 -9.97 21.72 -14.90
C SER A 280 -9.27 23.04 -14.61
N LYS A 281 -8.28 23.39 -15.45
CA LYS A 281 -7.54 24.66 -15.36
C LYS A 281 -8.47 25.88 -15.27
N THR A 282 -9.46 25.96 -16.15
CA THR A 282 -10.41 27.09 -16.22
C THR A 282 -11.19 27.23 -14.93
N TYR A 283 -11.77 26.13 -14.45
CA TYR A 283 -12.53 26.13 -13.20
C TYR A 283 -11.65 26.57 -12.02
N LEU A 284 -10.43 26.03 -11.89
CA LEU A 284 -9.54 26.33 -10.77
C LEU A 284 -9.09 27.80 -10.75
N ILE A 285 -8.81 28.40 -11.91
CA ILE A 285 -8.51 29.84 -12.00
C ILE A 285 -9.74 30.66 -11.58
N GLU A 286 -10.93 30.32 -12.06
CA GLU A 286 -12.16 31.04 -11.70
C GLU A 286 -12.45 30.98 -10.20
N GLN A 287 -12.29 29.82 -9.56
CA GLN A 287 -12.49 29.70 -8.12
C GLN A 287 -11.39 30.41 -7.33
N ALA A 288 -10.12 30.32 -7.76
CA ALA A 288 -9.03 31.05 -7.11
C ALA A 288 -9.29 32.57 -7.12
N VAL A 289 -9.79 33.13 -8.23
CA VAL A 289 -10.16 34.55 -8.34
C VAL A 289 -11.33 34.90 -7.42
N LYS A 290 -12.35 34.05 -7.32
CA LYS A 290 -13.46 34.23 -6.35
C LYS A 290 -12.97 34.21 -4.90
N LEU A 291 -11.93 33.44 -4.62
CA LEU A 291 -11.23 33.40 -3.32
C LEU A 291 -10.18 34.53 -3.17
N GLY A 292 -10.16 35.48 -4.12
CA GLY A 292 -9.38 36.71 -4.05
C GLY A 292 -7.98 36.64 -4.64
N ALA A 293 -7.61 35.57 -5.35
CA ALA A 293 -6.35 35.50 -6.09
C ALA A 293 -6.31 36.47 -7.27
N ASP A 294 -5.12 36.92 -7.63
CA ASP A 294 -4.90 37.70 -8.85
C ASP A 294 -4.93 36.76 -10.06
N LYS A 295 -5.86 37.02 -10.97
CA LYS A 295 -6.09 36.18 -12.16
C LYS A 295 -4.84 36.09 -13.03
N SER A 296 -4.20 37.21 -13.35
CA SER A 296 -3.05 37.24 -14.25
C SER A 296 -1.84 36.54 -13.64
N LYS A 297 -1.65 36.61 -12.31
CA LYS A 297 -0.62 35.83 -11.61
C LYS A 297 -0.93 34.33 -11.62
N MET A 298 -2.20 33.93 -11.46
CA MET A 298 -2.59 32.52 -11.56
C MET A 298 -2.33 31.97 -12.97
N GLU A 299 -2.78 32.68 -14.01
CA GLU A 299 -2.58 32.30 -15.41
C GLU A 299 -1.09 32.16 -15.73
N LYS A 300 -0.30 33.18 -15.41
CA LYS A 300 1.15 33.16 -15.63
C LYS A 300 1.84 32.02 -14.90
N CYS A 301 1.50 31.80 -13.62
CA CYS A 301 2.09 30.74 -12.80
C CYS A 301 1.84 29.34 -13.40
N LEU A 302 0.64 29.11 -13.91
CA LEU A 302 0.26 27.86 -14.56
C LEU A 302 0.88 27.70 -15.95
N ASP A 303 0.92 28.76 -16.76
CA ASP A 303 1.50 28.73 -18.10
C ASP A 303 3.02 28.49 -18.06
N ASP A 304 3.70 29.13 -17.12
CA ASP A 304 5.15 28.97 -16.90
C ASP A 304 5.50 27.67 -16.17
N LYS A 305 4.50 26.90 -15.73
CA LYS A 305 4.64 25.67 -14.93
C LYS A 305 5.56 25.81 -13.72
N VAL A 306 5.43 26.93 -13.00
CA VAL A 306 6.35 27.35 -11.92
C VAL A 306 6.61 26.25 -10.90
N TYR A 307 5.58 25.45 -10.58
CA TYR A 307 5.63 24.44 -9.52
C TYR A 307 5.79 22.99 -10.01
N ALA A 308 5.99 22.73 -11.31
CA ALA A 308 6.11 21.37 -11.83
C ALA A 308 7.20 20.53 -11.14
N ALA A 309 8.36 21.13 -10.84
CA ALA A 309 9.43 20.43 -10.14
C ALA A 309 9.05 20.06 -8.69
N LYS A 310 8.30 20.92 -8.01
CA LYS A 310 7.81 20.66 -6.66
C LYS A 310 6.80 19.52 -6.67
N VAL A 311 5.82 19.56 -7.59
CA VAL A 311 4.81 18.51 -7.77
C VAL A 311 5.48 17.15 -8.03
N ALA A 312 6.42 17.10 -8.99
CA ALA A 312 7.18 15.88 -9.28
C ALA A 312 7.96 15.35 -8.07
N SER A 313 8.58 16.25 -7.29
CA SER A 313 9.29 15.86 -6.06
C SER A 313 8.35 15.30 -4.99
N GLN A 314 7.16 15.86 -4.81
CA GLN A 314 6.20 15.36 -3.83
C GLN A 314 5.72 13.96 -4.20
N MET A 315 5.34 13.76 -5.46
CA MET A 315 4.96 12.44 -5.97
C MET A 315 6.09 11.42 -5.78
N LYS A 316 7.33 11.79 -6.14
CA LYS A 316 8.51 10.94 -5.95
C LYS A 316 8.73 10.57 -4.48
N ASN A 317 8.61 11.54 -3.56
CA ASN A 317 8.75 11.27 -2.13
C ASN A 317 7.70 10.27 -1.63
N GLY A 318 6.44 10.40 -2.08
CA GLY A 318 5.37 9.45 -1.74
C GLY A 318 5.68 8.02 -2.20
N THR A 319 6.14 7.87 -3.44
CA THR A 319 6.52 6.57 -4.01
C THR A 319 7.73 5.98 -3.29
N ASP A 320 8.82 6.75 -3.20
CA ASP A 320 10.12 6.22 -2.80
C ASP A 320 10.23 6.00 -1.28
N MET A 321 9.61 6.87 -0.47
CA MET A 321 9.71 6.76 0.99
C MET A 321 8.62 5.89 1.58
N PHE A 322 7.43 5.84 0.95
CA PHE A 322 6.23 5.27 1.55
C PHE A 322 5.52 4.24 0.69
N SER A 323 6.05 3.92 -0.49
CA SER A 323 5.43 2.99 -1.45
C SER A 323 4.00 3.38 -1.83
N VAL A 324 3.69 4.70 -1.86
CA VAL A 324 2.40 5.18 -2.35
C VAL A 324 2.30 4.87 -3.84
N THR A 325 1.23 4.18 -4.24
CA THR A 325 0.99 3.75 -5.62
C THR A 325 -0.36 4.19 -6.18
N GLY A 326 -1.17 4.88 -5.37
CA GLY A 326 -2.49 5.36 -5.72
C GLY A 326 -2.99 6.41 -4.74
N THR A 327 -4.13 7.03 -5.05
CA THR A 327 -4.67 8.16 -4.27
C THR A 327 -6.10 7.89 -3.77
N PRO A 328 -6.46 8.33 -2.55
CA PRO A 328 -5.58 8.99 -1.59
C PRO A 328 -4.63 7.99 -0.90
N GLY A 329 -3.36 8.34 -0.76
CA GLY A 329 -2.39 7.62 0.08
C GLY A 329 -2.13 8.41 1.35
N ASN A 330 -2.33 7.83 2.52
CA ASN A 330 -2.25 8.56 3.78
C ASN A 330 -1.08 8.10 4.61
N VAL A 331 -0.14 9.00 4.92
CA VAL A 331 1.04 8.71 5.74
C VAL A 331 0.93 9.53 7.02
N LEU A 332 0.83 8.86 8.17
CA LEU A 332 0.79 9.53 9.47
C LEU A 332 2.13 9.33 10.16
N ILE A 333 2.78 10.43 10.52
CA ILE A 333 4.15 10.44 11.05
C ILE A 333 4.16 11.14 12.39
N ASN A 334 4.61 10.48 13.45
CA ASN A 334 4.96 11.15 14.70
C ASN A 334 6.34 11.80 14.53
N THR A 335 6.39 13.12 14.60
CA THR A 335 7.59 13.93 14.35
C THR A 335 8.62 13.87 15.48
N GLU A 336 8.24 13.43 16.68
CA GLU A 336 9.16 13.25 17.82
C GLU A 336 9.82 11.87 17.78
N THR A 337 9.04 10.81 17.52
CA THR A 337 9.54 9.43 17.48
C THR A 337 10.05 9.01 16.10
N LEU A 338 9.67 9.73 15.03
CA LEU A 338 9.89 9.37 13.62
C LEU A 338 9.18 8.09 13.16
N GLU A 339 8.29 7.57 14.00
CA GLU A 339 7.43 6.44 13.68
C GLU A 339 6.35 6.86 12.70
N TYR A 340 6.05 6.00 11.73
CA TYR A 340 4.97 6.21 10.79
C TYR A 340 4.25 4.93 10.43
N ASP A 341 3.04 5.11 9.91
CA ASP A 341 2.27 4.07 9.24
C ASP A 341 1.50 4.67 8.05
N VAL A 342 1.00 3.80 7.17
CA VAL A 342 0.35 4.19 5.91
C VAL A 342 -1.02 3.55 5.80
N ILE A 343 -2.03 4.36 5.51
CA ILE A 343 -3.39 3.93 5.15
C ILE A 343 -3.62 4.23 3.66
N SER A 344 -3.58 3.20 2.83
CA SER A 344 -3.76 3.34 1.38
C SER A 344 -5.25 3.36 1.00
N GLY A 345 -5.77 4.52 0.62
CA GLY A 345 -7.13 4.70 0.12
C GLY A 345 -8.03 5.49 1.06
N ALA A 346 -9.28 5.67 0.63
CA ALA A 346 -10.30 6.40 1.37
C ALA A 346 -10.92 5.52 2.47
N PHE A 347 -10.27 5.46 3.63
CA PHE A 347 -10.76 4.69 4.79
C PHE A 347 -11.66 5.51 5.72
N PRO A 348 -12.49 4.86 6.57
CA PRO A 348 -13.31 5.54 7.58
C PRO A 348 -12.48 6.19 8.69
N THR A 349 -13.04 7.22 9.34
CA THR A 349 -12.44 7.94 10.48
C THR A 349 -11.86 7.03 11.56
N SER A 350 -12.52 5.92 11.88
CA SER A 350 -12.04 4.98 12.90
C SER A 350 -10.63 4.44 12.62
N ALA A 351 -10.30 4.12 11.36
CA ALA A 351 -8.98 3.62 11.01
C ALA A 351 -7.86 4.65 11.27
N PHE A 352 -8.15 5.94 11.01
CA PHE A 352 -7.22 7.03 11.27
C PHE A 352 -7.10 7.32 12.76
N VAL A 353 -8.22 7.31 13.49
CA VAL A 353 -8.25 7.42 14.95
C VAL A 353 -7.40 6.33 15.60
N ASP A 354 -7.59 5.07 15.21
CA ASP A 354 -6.83 3.95 15.75
C ASP A 354 -5.34 4.12 15.49
N LEU A 355 -4.95 4.58 14.29
CA LEU A 355 -3.54 4.84 13.98
C LEU A 355 -2.98 6.02 14.79
N VAL A 356 -3.71 7.12 14.92
CA VAL A 356 -3.29 8.27 15.73
C VAL A 356 -3.04 7.83 17.18
N GLU A 357 -3.94 7.06 17.78
CA GLU A 357 -3.76 6.56 19.16
C GLU A 357 -2.55 5.63 19.30
N ARG A 358 -2.27 4.78 18.28
CA ARG A 358 -1.08 3.93 18.32
C ARG A 358 0.23 4.70 18.09
N LEU A 359 0.20 5.86 17.42
CA LEU A 359 1.39 6.67 17.14
C LEU A 359 1.73 7.67 18.25
N LYS A 360 0.76 8.04 19.09
CA LYS A 360 1.03 8.77 20.34
C LYS A 360 1.96 7.96 21.25
#